data_AF-A0A7S1MJG2-F1
#
_entry.id   AF-A0A7S1MJG2-F1
#
_cell.length_a   1.000
_cell.length_b   1.000
_cell.length_c   1.000
_cell.angle_alpha   90.00
_cell.angle_beta   90.00
_cell.angle_gamma   90.00
#
_symmetry.space_group_name_H-M   'P 1'
#
loop_
_entity.id
_entity.type
_entity.pdbx_description
1 polymer ?
#
loop_
_entity_poly.entity_id
_entity_poly.type
_entity_poly.pdbx_seq_one_letter_code
_entity_poly.pdbx_strand_id
1 'polypeptide(L)'
;AIAAFKRNEFVMVMDSDDREDECDLVLPAENITAEQMAFAIRHTTGIVCIVGDQARLEHFGLHPATSVNTDANSTNFYVSTDYLPGTTTGVSAADRATTARALCDLSQPAEAFSKPGHLFPLCTRPGGVLERPGHTESTYDLCRLSGLI
;
A
#
# COMPACT_ATOMS: atom_id res chain seq x y z
N ALA A 1 10.47 12.34 9.58
CA ALA A 1 9.72 11.24 8.93
C ALA A 1 9.62 10.02 9.85
N ILE A 2 10.68 9.21 10.02
CA ILE A 2 10.65 7.93 10.76
C ILE A 2 9.96 8.00 12.13
N ALA A 3 10.33 8.97 12.97
CA ALA A 3 9.71 9.10 14.30
C ALA A 3 8.20 9.42 14.26
N ALA A 4 7.74 10.17 13.26
CA ALA A 4 6.32 10.46 13.05
C ALA A 4 5.59 9.21 12.52
N PHE A 5 6.18 8.54 11.53
CA PHE A 5 5.65 7.30 10.97
C PHE A 5 5.48 6.21 12.05
N LYS A 6 6.46 6.07 12.95
CA LYS A 6 6.38 5.19 14.13
C LYS A 6 5.24 5.53 15.09
N ARG A 7 4.79 6.79 15.14
CA ARG A 7 3.64 7.23 15.93
C ARG A 7 2.32 7.14 15.16
N ASN A 8 2.30 6.43 14.03
CA ASN A 8 1.14 6.30 13.15
C ASN A 8 0.65 7.65 12.60
N GLU A 9 1.57 8.62 12.44
CA GLU A 9 1.28 9.89 11.79
C GLU A 9 1.48 9.78 10.27
N PHE A 10 0.72 10.56 9.51
CA PHE A 10 0.99 10.72 8.10
C PHE A 10 2.37 11.35 7.87
N VAL A 11 3.04 10.89 6.83
CA VAL A 11 4.24 11.51 6.27
C VAL A 11 3.95 11.85 4.81
N MET A 12 4.39 13.02 4.38
CA MET A 12 4.37 13.40 2.98
C MET A 12 5.71 13.02 2.35
N VAL A 13 5.69 12.31 1.23
CA VAL A 13 6.88 11.89 0.49
C VAL A 13 6.80 12.52 -0.89
N MET A 14 7.76 13.38 -1.20
CA MET A 14 7.92 14.00 -2.51
C MET A 14 9.05 13.28 -3.25
N ASP A 15 8.83 12.97 -4.54
CA ASP A 15 9.90 12.45 -5.40
C ASP A 15 10.58 13.58 -6.18
N SER A 16 11.49 13.23 -7.09
CA SER A 16 12.27 14.20 -7.86
C SER A 16 11.42 14.96 -8.88
N ASP A 17 11.81 16.20 -9.16
CA ASP A 17 11.19 17.09 -10.16
C ASP A 17 11.32 16.57 -11.61
N ASP A 18 12.33 15.74 -11.87
CA ASP A 18 12.56 15.08 -13.15
C ASP A 18 11.88 13.71 -13.29
N ARG A 19 11.10 13.28 -12.28
CA ARG A 19 10.36 12.01 -12.26
C ARG A 19 8.84 12.26 -12.27
N GLU A 20 8.15 12.19 -11.12
CA GLU A 20 6.71 12.46 -11.04
C GLU A 20 6.43 13.91 -10.62
N ASP A 21 7.34 14.58 -9.91
CA ASP A 21 7.12 15.88 -9.27
C ASP A 21 5.83 15.86 -8.41
N GLU A 22 5.59 14.73 -7.76
CA GLU A 22 4.37 14.45 -7.00
C GLU A 22 4.67 14.18 -5.52
N CYS A 23 3.65 14.37 -4.69
CA CYS A 23 3.72 14.14 -3.26
C CYS A 23 2.66 13.16 -2.78
N ASP A 24 3.10 12.03 -2.25
CA ASP A 24 2.23 11.02 -1.66
C ASP A 24 2.06 11.21 -0.16
N LEU A 25 0.84 10.93 0.32
CA LEU A 25 0.52 10.84 1.74
C LEU A 25 0.64 9.38 2.19
N VAL A 26 1.64 9.07 3.00
CA VAL A 26 1.97 7.70 3.42
C VAL A 26 1.81 7.52 4.93
N LEU A 27 1.42 6.31 5.35
CA LEU A 27 1.24 5.89 6.74
C LEU A 27 1.36 4.37 6.87
N PRO A 28 1.68 3.81 8.05
CA PRO A 28 1.79 2.38 8.22
C PRO A 28 0.42 1.69 8.19
N ALA A 29 0.31 0.64 7.39
CA ALA A 29 -0.96 -0.04 7.14
C ALA A 29 -1.47 -0.84 8.35
N GLU A 30 -0.58 -1.36 9.20
CA GLU A 30 -0.96 -2.19 10.36
C GLU A 30 -1.79 -1.44 11.41
N ASN A 31 -1.64 -0.11 11.48
CA ASN A 31 -2.29 0.75 12.47
C ASN A 31 -3.26 1.77 11.85
N ILE A 32 -3.58 1.64 10.55
CA ILE A 32 -4.45 2.60 9.88
C ILE A 32 -5.87 2.58 10.47
N THR A 33 -6.41 3.76 10.74
CA THR A 33 -7.80 3.96 11.21
C THR A 33 -8.73 4.28 10.05
N ALA A 34 -10.04 4.12 10.26
CA ALA A 34 -11.04 4.49 9.26
C ALA A 34 -11.03 6.00 8.99
N GLU A 35 -10.76 6.81 10.01
CA GLU A 35 -10.65 8.27 9.94
C GLU A 35 -9.43 8.70 9.12
N GLN A 36 -8.28 8.05 9.31
CA GLN A 36 -7.10 8.26 8.47
C GLN A 36 -7.36 7.86 7.02
N MET A 37 -7.98 6.70 6.79
CA MET A 37 -8.35 6.28 5.43
C MET A 37 -9.31 7.30 4.78
N ALA A 38 -10.33 7.76 5.51
CA ALA A 38 -11.26 8.78 5.04
C ALA A 38 -10.56 10.10 4.72
N PHE A 39 -9.60 10.51 5.55
CA PHE A 39 -8.77 11.69 5.30
C PHE A 39 -7.95 11.53 4.01
N ALA A 40 -7.26 10.39 3.82
CA ALA A 40 -6.51 10.10 2.61
C ALA A 40 -7.43 10.19 1.37
N ILE A 41 -8.57 9.50 1.38
CA ILE A 41 -9.55 9.53 0.29
C ILE A 41 -10.02 10.96 -0.03
N ARG A 42 -10.24 11.78 0.99
CA ARG A 42 -10.74 13.16 0.82
C ARG A 42 -9.71 14.09 0.20
N HIS A 43 -8.42 13.84 0.42
CA HIS A 43 -7.34 14.77 0.13
C HIS A 43 -6.33 14.27 -0.91
N THR A 44 -6.44 13.03 -1.39
CA THR A 44 -5.61 12.47 -2.46
C THR A 44 -6.46 12.11 -3.69
N THR A 45 -5.87 11.42 -4.66
CA THR A 45 -6.54 10.95 -5.90
C THR A 45 -7.66 9.94 -5.64
N GLY A 46 -7.70 9.33 -4.44
CA GLY A 46 -8.61 8.26 -4.10
C GLY A 46 -8.18 6.87 -4.57
N ILE A 47 -7.12 6.77 -5.39
CA ILE A 47 -6.43 5.52 -5.74
C ILE A 47 -5.51 5.18 -4.58
N VAL A 48 -6.06 4.52 -3.57
CA VAL A 48 -5.31 4.17 -2.36
C VAL A 48 -4.55 2.87 -2.60
N CYS A 49 -3.23 2.99 -2.58
CA CYS A 49 -2.31 1.86 -2.74
C CYS A 49 -1.89 1.28 -1.39
N ILE A 50 -1.50 0.00 -1.39
CA ILE A 50 -0.84 -0.64 -0.24
C ILE A 50 0.44 -1.31 -0.71
N VAL A 51 1.55 -1.07 -0.01
CA VAL A 51 2.86 -1.58 -0.41
C VAL A 51 3.19 -2.87 0.32
N GLY A 52 3.70 -3.85 -0.40
CA GLY A 52 4.25 -5.09 0.17
C GLY A 52 5.44 -5.59 -0.64
N ASP A 53 6.23 -6.47 -0.06
CA ASP A 53 7.17 -7.28 -0.84
C ASP A 53 6.47 -8.41 -1.59
N GLN A 54 7.16 -8.98 -2.56
CA GLN A 54 6.62 -10.05 -3.40
C GLN A 54 6.12 -11.24 -2.56
N ALA A 55 6.89 -11.65 -1.54
CA ALA A 55 6.55 -12.81 -0.73
C ALA A 55 5.24 -12.58 0.05
N ARG A 56 5.04 -11.39 0.62
CA ARG A 56 3.81 -11.03 1.33
C ARG A 56 2.62 -10.98 0.38
N LEU A 57 2.76 -10.36 -0.79
CA LEU A 57 1.66 -10.26 -1.74
C LEU A 57 1.24 -11.65 -2.27
N GLU A 58 2.23 -12.48 -2.62
CA GLU A 58 1.98 -13.85 -3.08
C GLU A 58 1.43 -14.77 -1.98
N HIS A 59 1.79 -14.55 -0.71
CA HIS A 59 1.19 -15.24 0.44
C HIS A 59 -0.34 -15.06 0.49
N PHE A 60 -0.85 -13.88 0.13
CA PHE A 60 -2.29 -13.62 0.02
C PHE A 60 -2.88 -13.97 -1.36
N GLY A 61 -2.13 -14.70 -2.17
CA GLY A 61 -2.53 -15.12 -3.52
C GLY A 61 -2.71 -13.95 -4.49
N LEU A 62 -2.06 -12.82 -4.24
CA LEU A 62 -2.04 -11.68 -5.14
C LEU A 62 -0.92 -11.87 -6.16
N HIS A 63 -1.18 -11.54 -7.42
CA HIS A 63 -0.22 -11.63 -8.52
C HIS A 63 -0.16 -10.30 -9.30
N PRO A 64 0.87 -10.06 -10.13
CA PRO A 64 0.95 -8.86 -10.96
C PRO A 64 -0.34 -8.63 -11.76
N ALA A 65 -0.75 -7.36 -11.88
CA ALA A 65 -1.97 -6.97 -12.59
C ALA A 65 -1.87 -7.14 -14.11
N THR A 66 -0.64 -7.16 -14.65
CA THR A 66 -0.33 -7.41 -16.05
C THR A 66 0.92 -8.27 -16.18
N SER A 67 0.99 -9.10 -17.23
CA SER A 67 2.20 -9.85 -17.58
C SER A 67 3.24 -8.99 -18.30
N VAL A 68 2.83 -7.85 -18.88
CA VAL A 68 3.70 -6.90 -19.57
C VAL A 68 3.41 -5.51 -19.02
N ASN A 69 4.34 -4.98 -18.23
CA ASN A 69 4.22 -3.63 -17.67
C ASN A 69 4.79 -2.61 -18.66
N THR A 70 3.95 -1.71 -19.14
CA THR A 70 4.31 -0.62 -20.06
C THR A 70 4.23 0.76 -19.39
N ASP A 71 4.07 0.81 -18.08
CA ASP A 71 4.08 2.06 -17.31
C ASP A 71 5.44 2.75 -17.39
N ALA A 72 5.45 4.06 -17.62
CA ALA A 72 6.68 4.84 -17.76
C ALA A 72 7.57 4.76 -16.50
N ASN A 73 6.94 4.71 -15.32
CA ASN A 73 7.60 4.60 -14.03
C ASN A 73 7.73 3.15 -13.56
N SER A 74 7.31 2.18 -14.37
CA SER A 74 7.28 0.75 -14.06
C SER A 74 6.62 0.44 -12.71
N THR A 75 5.55 1.16 -12.37
CA THR A 75 4.79 0.98 -11.15
C THR A 75 4.23 -0.44 -11.11
N ASN A 76 4.61 -1.19 -10.10
CA ASN A 76 4.42 -2.65 -10.06
C ASN A 76 3.11 -3.02 -9.36
N PHE A 77 1.98 -2.72 -10.03
CA PHE A 77 0.66 -3.08 -9.55
C PHE A 77 0.44 -4.60 -9.52
N TYR A 78 -0.10 -5.05 -8.41
CA TYR A 78 -0.70 -6.37 -8.25
C TYR A 78 -2.23 -6.25 -8.38
N VAL A 79 -2.90 -7.37 -8.61
CA VAL A 79 -4.37 -7.42 -8.70
C VAL A 79 -4.99 -6.76 -7.47
N SER A 80 -5.98 -5.88 -7.68
CA SER A 80 -6.65 -5.19 -6.58
C SER A 80 -7.39 -6.17 -5.69
N THR A 81 -7.61 -5.80 -4.43
CA THR A 81 -8.15 -6.72 -3.44
C THR A 81 -8.97 -6.04 -2.35
N ASP A 82 -9.94 -6.78 -1.80
CA ASP A 82 -10.64 -6.46 -0.56
C ASP A 82 -10.55 -7.66 0.39
N TYR A 83 -10.44 -7.39 1.68
CA TYR A 83 -10.64 -8.41 2.70
C TYR A 83 -12.14 -8.72 2.77
N LEU A 84 -12.50 -10.01 2.75
CA LEU A 84 -13.90 -10.45 2.74
C LEU A 84 -14.54 -10.48 4.14
N PRO A 85 -13.86 -10.97 5.20
CA PRO A 85 -14.46 -11.01 6.53
C PRO A 85 -14.68 -9.62 7.13
N GLY A 86 -15.90 -9.34 7.57
CA GLY A 86 -16.22 -8.10 8.30
C GLY A 86 -16.26 -6.82 7.45
N THR A 87 -16.06 -6.93 6.13
CA THR A 87 -16.31 -5.84 5.18
C THR A 87 -17.67 -6.00 4.51
N THR A 88 -18.07 -5.01 3.71
CA THR A 88 -19.34 -5.01 2.98
C THR A 88 -19.11 -4.96 1.48
N THR A 89 -18.97 -3.77 0.91
CA THR A 89 -18.69 -3.57 -0.51
C THR A 89 -17.20 -3.35 -0.79
N GLY A 90 -16.37 -3.21 0.24
CA GLY A 90 -14.92 -3.03 0.12
C GLY A 90 -14.46 -1.57 -0.05
N VAL A 91 -15.30 -0.71 -0.64
CA VAL A 91 -14.88 0.66 -1.04
C VAL A 91 -14.87 1.70 0.09
N SER A 92 -15.61 1.43 1.17
CA SER A 92 -15.74 2.37 2.29
C SER A 92 -14.38 2.64 2.95
N ALA A 93 -14.23 3.79 3.63
CA ALA A 93 -12.99 4.07 4.36
C ALA A 93 -12.73 3.02 5.46
N ALA A 94 -13.79 2.54 6.12
CA ALA A 94 -13.68 1.50 7.14
C ALA A 94 -13.30 0.15 6.53
N ASP A 95 -13.88 -0.22 5.38
CA ASP A 95 -13.61 -1.47 4.67
C ASP A 95 -12.16 -1.47 4.16
N ARG A 96 -11.73 -0.40 3.48
CA ARG A 96 -10.33 -0.28 3.00
C ARG A 96 -9.32 -0.27 4.15
N ALA A 97 -9.61 0.41 5.26
CA ALA A 97 -8.74 0.35 6.44
C ALA A 97 -8.66 -1.08 7.03
N THR A 98 -9.77 -1.82 6.99
CA THR A 98 -9.83 -3.21 7.44
C THR A 98 -9.02 -4.13 6.51
N THR A 99 -9.17 -3.98 5.20
CA THR A 99 -8.33 -4.68 4.21
C THR A 99 -6.85 -4.40 4.41
N ALA A 100 -6.47 -3.15 4.62
CA ALA A 100 -5.08 -2.76 4.85
C ALA A 100 -4.48 -3.44 6.08
N ARG A 101 -5.19 -3.43 7.22
CA ARG A 101 -4.74 -4.14 8.44
C ARG A 101 -4.70 -5.65 8.25
N ALA A 102 -5.65 -6.23 7.52
CA ALA A 102 -5.66 -7.66 7.24
C ALA A 102 -4.46 -8.11 6.40
N LEU A 103 -4.03 -7.30 5.43
CA LEU A 103 -2.80 -7.55 4.64
C LEU A 103 -1.51 -7.44 5.46
N CYS A 104 -1.57 -6.89 6.68
CA CYS A 104 -0.43 -6.90 7.61
C CYS A 104 -0.33 -8.21 8.42
N ASP A 105 -1.42 -8.97 8.54
CA ASP A 105 -1.51 -10.18 9.36
C ASP A 105 -1.32 -11.46 8.53
N LEU A 106 -0.13 -12.07 8.63
CA LEU A 106 0.21 -13.30 7.91
C LEU A 106 -0.59 -14.54 8.38
N SER A 107 -1.36 -14.45 9.46
CA SER A 107 -2.29 -15.52 9.85
C SER A 107 -3.55 -15.58 8.97
N GLN A 108 -3.83 -14.52 8.19
CA GLN A 108 -4.95 -14.50 7.27
C GLN A 108 -4.67 -15.41 6.05
N PRO A 109 -5.64 -16.24 5.65
CA PRO A 109 -5.50 -17.10 4.48
C PRO A 109 -5.74 -16.32 3.18
N ALA A 110 -5.17 -16.79 2.06
CA ALA A 110 -5.30 -16.14 0.75
C ALA A 110 -6.76 -16.03 0.26
N GLU A 111 -7.61 -16.97 0.69
CA GLU A 111 -9.04 -17.03 0.38
C GLU A 111 -9.84 -15.93 1.08
N ALA A 112 -9.29 -15.29 2.12
CA ALA A 112 -9.92 -14.15 2.77
C ALA A 112 -9.85 -12.86 1.95
N PHE A 113 -9.16 -12.87 0.80
CA PHE A 113 -8.91 -11.70 -0.03
C PHE A 113 -9.51 -11.87 -1.43
N SER A 114 -10.49 -11.03 -1.77
CA SER A 114 -11.10 -10.99 -3.10
C SER A 114 -10.11 -10.50 -4.14
N LYS A 115 -10.30 -10.94 -5.38
CA LYS A 115 -9.54 -10.51 -6.56
C LYS A 115 -10.55 -10.40 -7.71
N PRO A 116 -10.97 -9.21 -8.16
CA PRO A 116 -10.48 -7.87 -7.77
C PRO A 116 -11.05 -7.34 -6.44
N GLY A 117 -10.68 -6.10 -6.08
CA GLY A 117 -11.22 -5.29 -4.98
C GLY A 117 -10.86 -3.80 -5.08
N HIS A 118 -10.85 -3.06 -3.97
CA HIS A 118 -10.77 -1.59 -3.93
C HIS A 118 -9.51 -1.00 -3.28
N LEU A 119 -8.60 -1.83 -2.76
CA LEU A 119 -7.21 -1.44 -2.53
C LEU A 119 -6.32 -1.93 -3.67
N PHE A 120 -5.29 -1.15 -3.99
CA PHE A 120 -4.36 -1.42 -5.10
C PHE A 120 -2.97 -1.81 -4.57
N PRO A 121 -2.64 -3.09 -4.49
CA PRO A 121 -1.35 -3.50 -3.97
C PRO A 121 -0.21 -3.15 -4.93
N LEU A 122 0.90 -2.67 -4.39
CA LEU A 122 2.13 -2.34 -5.09
C LEU A 122 3.28 -3.18 -4.54
N CYS A 123 4.01 -3.83 -5.42
CA CYS A 123 5.16 -4.64 -5.04
C CYS A 123 6.44 -3.80 -5.07
N THR A 124 7.10 -3.66 -3.92
CA THR A 124 8.39 -2.96 -3.81
C THR A 124 9.51 -3.73 -4.52
N ARG A 125 10.54 -3.00 -4.97
CA ARG A 125 11.82 -3.60 -5.36
C ARG A 125 12.63 -4.07 -4.13
N PRO A 126 13.36 -5.20 -4.20
CA PRO A 126 14.14 -5.72 -3.06
C PRO A 126 15.22 -4.76 -2.53
N GLY A 127 15.84 -3.96 -3.41
CA GLY A 127 16.83 -2.96 -3.04
C GLY A 127 16.25 -1.64 -2.51
N GLY A 128 14.92 -1.51 -2.39
CA GLY A 128 14.26 -0.32 -1.88
C GLY A 128 14.60 0.94 -2.68
N VAL A 129 14.69 2.09 -1.99
CA VAL A 129 14.91 3.40 -2.64
C VAL A 129 16.26 3.49 -3.35
N LEU A 130 17.22 2.62 -3.01
CA LEU A 130 18.53 2.55 -3.66
C LEU A 130 18.48 1.84 -5.02
N GLU A 131 17.45 1.02 -5.25
CA GLU A 131 17.21 0.36 -6.55
C GLU A 131 16.21 1.15 -7.40
N ARG A 132 15.12 1.63 -6.79
CA ARG A 132 14.10 2.46 -7.45
C ARG A 132 13.68 3.61 -6.52
N PRO A 133 13.93 4.87 -6.87
CA PRO A 133 13.61 6.03 -6.03
C PRO A 133 12.13 6.44 -6.17
N GLY A 134 11.19 5.50 -5.98
CA GLY A 134 9.75 5.76 -6.06
C GLY A 134 9.06 5.83 -4.71
N HIS A 135 7.81 6.29 -4.69
CA HIS A 135 6.99 6.35 -3.47
C HIS A 135 6.71 4.96 -2.87
N THR A 136 6.58 3.93 -3.73
CA THR A 136 6.44 2.52 -3.30
C THR A 136 7.62 2.11 -2.39
N GLU A 137 8.84 2.21 -2.91
CA GLU A 137 10.04 1.83 -2.17
C GLU A 137 10.25 2.70 -0.94
N SER A 138 9.98 4.01 -1.05
CA SER A 138 10.09 4.95 0.07
C SER A 138 9.15 4.59 1.22
N THR A 139 7.92 4.19 0.90
CA THR A 139 6.92 3.75 1.89
C THR A 139 7.37 2.47 2.58
N TYR A 140 7.84 1.48 1.81
CA TYR A 140 8.30 0.21 2.37
C TYR A 140 9.56 0.39 3.25
N ASP A 141 10.51 1.22 2.81
CA ASP A 141 11.70 1.52 3.61
C ASP A 141 11.35 2.34 4.87
N LEU A 142 10.35 3.22 4.83
CA LEU A 142 9.83 3.89 6.03
C LEU A 142 9.24 2.89 7.04
N CYS A 143 8.49 1.87 6.61
CA CYS A 143 8.04 0.78 7.50
C CYS A 143 9.25 0.09 8.16
N ARG A 144 10.22 -0.36 7.35
CA ARG A 144 11.42 -1.06 7.84
C ARG A 144 12.23 -0.23 8.83
N LEU A 145 12.49 1.04 8.51
CA LEU A 145 13.26 1.95 9.37
C LEU A 145 12.51 2.34 10.64
N SER A 146 11.18 2.26 10.63
CA SER A 146 10.33 2.54 11.80
C SER A 146 10.10 1.32 12.69
N GLY A 147 10.48 0.12 12.22
CA GLY A 147 10.19 -1.16 12.89
C GLY A 147 8.71 -1.55 12.79
N LEU A 148 8.08 -1.18 11.68
CA LEU A 148 6.68 -1.47 11.36
C LEU A 148 6.58 -2.45 10.20
N ILE A 149 5.38 -3.00 10.00
CA ILE A 149 5.02 -3.92 8.93
C ILE A 149 4.64 -3.18 7.65
#